data_AF-A0AAU5LBJ0-F1
#
_entry.id   AF-A0AAU5LBJ0-F1
#
_cell.length_a   1.000
_cell.length_b   1.000
_cell.length_c   1.000
_cell.angle_alpha   90.00
_cell.angle_beta   90.00
_cell.angle_gamma   90.00
#
_symmetry.space_group_name_H-M   'P 1'
#
loop_
_entity.id
_entity.type
_entity.pdbx_description
1 polymer ?
#
loop_
_entity_poly.entity_id
_entity_poly.type
_entity_poly.pdbx_seq_one_letter_code
_entity_poly.pdbx_strand_id
1 'polypeptide(L)'
;MAENRGTRQLSARGAARLRAAELAEQFEQAAARRRQLAADVLVAQVELEEHSAETERRAAKLLAEAKQRAAKLREERASQADVKRARLDALVVELLDTGVTPKEAADRLGMTPAEVRQAKKNHDAAKAAAPAAAADPAPAGAGSATVPSQQDGEPAEQDLALTDGPGSAAV
;
A
#
# COMPACT_ATOMS: atom_id res chain seq x y z
N MET A 1 76.25 -44.25 -37.45
CA MET A 1 74.87 -43.70 -37.60
C MET A 1 73.98 -43.97 -36.36
N ALA A 2 74.51 -44.03 -35.14
CA ALA A 2 73.72 -44.35 -33.92
C ALA A 2 73.56 -43.17 -32.93
N GLU A 3 74.42 -42.15 -32.98
CA GLU A 3 74.47 -41.09 -31.95
C GLU A 3 73.31 -40.09 -32.00
N ASN A 4 72.65 -39.88 -33.14
CA ASN A 4 71.59 -38.86 -33.27
C ASN A 4 70.20 -39.27 -32.74
N ARG A 5 70.00 -40.53 -32.33
CA ARG A 5 68.69 -41.00 -31.81
C ARG A 5 68.50 -40.67 -30.32
N GLY A 6 69.57 -40.71 -29.53
CA GLY A 6 69.51 -40.42 -28.09
C GLY A 6 69.18 -38.96 -27.78
N THR A 7 69.74 -38.02 -28.54
CA THR A 7 69.53 -36.58 -28.36
C THR A 7 68.10 -36.14 -28.71
N ARG A 8 67.52 -36.70 -29.79
CA ARG A 8 66.11 -36.44 -30.18
C ARG A 8 65.11 -37.01 -29.17
N GLN A 9 65.38 -38.18 -28.60
CA GLN A 9 64.50 -38.78 -27.58
C GLN A 9 64.51 -37.99 -26.26
N LEU A 10 65.67 -37.43 -25.86
CA LEU A 10 65.77 -36.56 -24.69
C LEU A 10 65.01 -35.23 -24.90
N SER A 11 65.09 -34.64 -26.10
CA SER A 11 64.34 -33.44 -26.47
C SER A 11 62.81 -33.68 -26.50
N ALA A 12 62.35 -34.80 -27.07
CA ALA A 12 60.93 -35.15 -27.11
C ALA A 12 60.34 -35.38 -25.70
N ARG A 13 61.11 -35.99 -24.80
CA ARG A 13 60.72 -36.16 -23.39
C ARG A 13 60.63 -34.83 -22.65
N GLY A 14 61.55 -33.90 -22.92
CA GLY A 14 61.49 -32.53 -22.38
C GLY A 14 60.23 -31.79 -22.83
N ALA A 15 59.93 -31.82 -24.14
CA ALA A 15 58.71 -31.21 -24.69
C ALA A 15 57.43 -31.85 -24.13
N ALA A 16 57.40 -33.17 -23.94
CA ALA A 16 56.26 -33.85 -23.33
C ALA A 16 56.04 -33.45 -21.86
N ARG A 17 57.12 -33.27 -21.09
CA ARG A 17 57.03 -32.79 -19.70
C ARG A 17 56.51 -31.36 -19.60
N LEU A 18 56.93 -30.47 -20.49
CA LEU A 18 56.42 -29.10 -20.54
C LEU A 18 54.92 -29.08 -20.84
N ARG A 19 54.46 -29.80 -21.87
CA ARG A 19 53.03 -29.91 -22.18
C ARG A 19 52.21 -30.53 -21.05
N ALA A 20 52.76 -31.52 -20.36
CA ALA A 20 52.10 -32.12 -19.21
C ALA A 20 51.95 -31.13 -18.04
N ALA A 21 52.97 -30.30 -17.80
CA ALA A 21 52.91 -29.24 -16.79
C ALA A 21 51.88 -28.16 -17.16
N GLU A 22 51.86 -27.70 -18.42
CA GLU A 22 50.87 -26.73 -18.91
C GLU A 22 49.43 -27.26 -18.77
N LEU A 23 49.19 -28.53 -19.12
CA LEU A 23 47.88 -29.15 -18.95
C LEU A 23 47.49 -29.29 -17.47
N ALA A 24 48.44 -29.67 -16.61
CA ALA A 24 48.20 -29.75 -15.16
C ALA A 24 47.77 -28.38 -14.60
N GLU A 25 48.46 -27.30 -14.99
CA GLU A 25 48.10 -25.94 -14.59
C GLU A 25 46.70 -25.55 -15.09
N GLN A 26 46.37 -25.86 -16.34
CA GLN A 26 45.02 -25.62 -16.88
C GLN A 26 43.93 -26.38 -16.11
N PHE A 27 44.19 -27.63 -15.71
CA PHE A 27 43.25 -28.40 -14.90
C PHE A 27 43.07 -27.83 -13.50
N GLU A 28 44.14 -27.37 -12.87
CA GLU A 28 44.08 -26.69 -11.57
C GLU A 28 43.28 -25.39 -11.65
N GLN A 29 43.55 -24.56 -12.65
CA GLN A 29 42.79 -23.33 -12.91
C GLN A 29 41.31 -23.64 -13.18
N ALA A 30 41.00 -24.67 -13.97
CA ALA A 30 39.63 -25.10 -14.23
C ALA A 30 38.95 -25.65 -12.97
N ALA A 31 39.67 -26.37 -12.11
CA ALA A 31 39.15 -26.82 -10.82
C ALA A 31 38.87 -25.65 -9.87
N ALA A 32 39.77 -24.66 -9.80
CA ALA A 32 39.59 -23.45 -9.02
C ALA A 32 38.37 -22.65 -9.48
N ARG A 33 38.22 -22.43 -10.80
CA ARG A 33 37.04 -21.75 -11.38
C ARG A 33 35.74 -22.49 -11.08
N ARG A 34 35.74 -23.83 -11.17
CA ARG A 34 34.55 -24.62 -10.82
C ARG A 34 34.16 -24.48 -9.35
N ARG A 35 35.14 -24.44 -8.43
CA ARG A 35 34.86 -24.19 -7.01
C ARG A 35 34.32 -22.80 -6.77
N GLN A 36 34.87 -21.79 -7.44
CA GLN A 36 34.39 -20.41 -7.34
C GLN A 36 32.94 -20.30 -7.83
N LEU A 37 32.65 -20.82 -9.04
CA LEU A 37 31.29 -20.83 -9.57
C LEU A 37 30.31 -21.58 -8.66
N ALA A 38 30.73 -22.69 -8.05
CA ALA A 38 29.88 -23.41 -7.11
C ALA A 38 29.57 -22.57 -5.85
N ALA A 39 30.55 -21.81 -5.34
CA ALA A 39 30.33 -20.89 -4.23
C ALA A 39 29.39 -19.74 -4.63
N ASP A 40 29.61 -19.13 -5.80
CA ASP A 40 28.79 -18.03 -6.31
C ASP A 40 27.34 -18.47 -6.52
N VAL A 41 27.11 -19.68 -7.03
CA VAL A 41 25.76 -20.25 -7.18
C VAL A 41 25.07 -20.41 -5.84
N LEU A 42 25.77 -20.87 -4.79
CA LEU A 42 25.18 -21.01 -3.47
C LEU A 42 24.82 -19.65 -2.86
N VAL A 43 25.68 -18.64 -3.02
CA VAL A 43 25.38 -17.26 -2.58
C VAL A 43 24.16 -16.71 -3.31
N ALA A 44 24.14 -16.83 -4.64
CA ALA A 44 23.03 -16.35 -5.46
C ALA A 44 21.71 -17.06 -5.13
N GLN A 45 21.74 -18.34 -4.74
CA GLN A 45 20.54 -19.06 -4.28
C GLN A 45 19.98 -18.46 -2.99
N VAL A 46 20.83 -18.18 -2.02
CA VAL A 46 20.42 -17.56 -0.75
C VAL A 46 19.84 -16.16 -1.00
N GLU A 47 20.50 -15.34 -1.82
CA GLU A 47 20.01 -14.00 -2.17
C GLU A 47 18.65 -14.05 -2.88
N LEU A 48 18.45 -15.03 -3.76
CA LEU A 48 17.19 -15.22 -4.48
C LEU A 48 16.06 -15.64 -3.53
N GLU A 49 16.34 -16.53 -2.58
CA GLU A 49 15.37 -16.94 -1.55
C GLU A 49 15.00 -15.77 -0.64
N GLU A 50 15.98 -14.96 -0.21
CA GLU A 50 15.74 -13.77 0.60
C GLU A 50 14.90 -12.74 -0.13
N HIS A 51 15.24 -12.45 -1.39
CA HIS A 51 14.47 -11.53 -2.22
C HIS A 51 13.06 -12.05 -2.47
N SER A 52 12.89 -13.35 -2.74
CA SER A 52 11.58 -13.98 -2.89
C SER A 52 10.74 -13.79 -1.63
N ALA A 53 11.30 -14.14 -0.46
CA ALA A 53 10.61 -13.99 0.81
C ALA A 53 10.25 -12.52 1.11
N GLU A 54 11.11 -11.56 0.75
CA GLU A 54 10.81 -10.14 0.90
C GLU A 54 9.67 -9.70 -0.02
N THR A 55 9.68 -10.13 -1.29
CA THR A 55 8.61 -9.80 -2.24
C THR A 55 7.26 -10.37 -1.79
N GLU A 56 7.23 -11.59 -1.27
CA GLU A 56 6.02 -12.21 -0.71
C GLU A 56 5.51 -11.43 0.52
N ARG A 57 6.40 -11.02 1.43
CA ARG A 57 6.04 -10.18 2.60
C ARG A 57 5.46 -8.85 2.17
N ARG A 58 6.08 -8.17 1.19
CA ARG A 58 5.58 -6.89 0.64
C ARG A 58 4.22 -7.07 -0.01
N ALA A 59 4.04 -8.12 -0.82
CA ALA A 59 2.76 -8.45 -1.44
C ALA A 59 1.67 -8.74 -0.40
N ALA A 60 1.98 -9.53 0.62
CA ALA A 60 1.05 -9.85 1.71
C ALA A 60 0.63 -8.58 2.48
N LYS A 61 1.58 -7.68 2.76
CA LYS A 61 1.30 -6.40 3.41
C LYS A 61 0.36 -5.53 2.59
N LEU A 62 0.65 -5.35 1.29
CA LEU A 62 -0.19 -4.56 0.39
C LEU A 62 -1.60 -5.14 0.26
N LEU A 63 -1.72 -6.47 0.20
CA LEU A 63 -3.02 -7.14 0.13
C LEU A 63 -3.82 -6.98 1.44
N ALA A 64 -3.17 -7.03 2.60
CA ALA A 64 -3.81 -6.76 3.89
C ALA A 64 -4.30 -5.31 3.98
N GLU A 65 -3.47 -4.34 3.59
CA GLU A 65 -3.84 -2.92 3.56
C GLU A 65 -5.00 -2.65 2.59
N ALA A 66 -4.98 -3.26 1.40
CA ALA A 66 -6.06 -3.15 0.42
C ALA A 66 -7.39 -3.71 0.95
N LYS A 67 -7.35 -4.86 1.63
CA LYS A 67 -8.54 -5.43 2.29
C LYS A 67 -9.10 -4.52 3.37
N GLN A 68 -8.24 -3.95 4.21
CA GLN A 68 -8.66 -3.02 5.26
C GLN A 68 -9.28 -1.75 4.67
N ARG A 69 -8.67 -1.16 3.63
CA ARG A 69 -9.24 0.00 2.94
C ARG A 69 -10.58 -0.32 2.30
N ALA A 70 -10.70 -1.48 1.66
CA ALA A 70 -11.96 -1.92 1.07
C ALA A 70 -13.04 -2.21 2.12
N ALA A 71 -12.68 -2.64 3.33
CA ALA A 71 -13.62 -2.79 4.44
C ALA A 71 -14.11 -1.42 4.93
N LYS A 72 -13.19 -0.48 5.20
CA LYS A 72 -13.52 0.89 5.61
C LYS A 72 -14.44 1.60 4.61
N LEU A 73 -14.12 1.53 3.32
CA LEU A 73 -14.95 2.11 2.27
C LEU A 73 -16.34 1.48 2.18
N ARG A 74 -16.48 0.18 2.50
CA ARG A 74 -17.80 -0.46 2.56
C ARG A 74 -18.61 0.02 3.76
N GLU A 75 -17.97 0.15 4.92
CA GLU A 75 -18.59 0.67 6.13
C GLU A 75 -19.04 2.13 5.97
N GLU A 76 -18.17 2.99 5.41
CA GLU A 76 -18.49 4.38 5.07
C GLU A 76 -19.64 4.47 4.05
N ARG A 77 -19.67 3.60 3.04
CA ARG A 77 -20.78 3.57 2.08
C ARG A 77 -22.08 3.09 2.70
N ALA A 78 -22.01 2.12 3.61
CA ALA A 78 -23.18 1.61 4.33
C ALA A 78 -23.76 2.72 5.22
N SER A 79 -22.92 3.40 6.02
CA SER A 79 -23.37 4.50 6.87
C SER A 79 -23.92 5.68 6.06
N GLN A 80 -23.29 6.04 4.94
CA GLN A 80 -23.83 7.05 4.03
C GLN A 80 -25.17 6.63 3.40
N ALA A 81 -25.35 5.35 3.06
CA ALA A 81 -26.61 4.86 2.53
C ALA A 81 -27.72 4.94 3.60
N ASP A 82 -27.40 4.63 4.85
CA ASP A 82 -28.36 4.72 5.95
C ASP A 82 -28.73 6.18 6.27
N VAL A 83 -27.77 7.10 6.27
CA VAL A 83 -28.05 8.55 6.41
C VAL A 83 -28.91 9.06 5.26
N LYS A 84 -28.62 8.66 4.01
CA LYS A 84 -29.43 9.05 2.84
C LYS A 84 -30.85 8.49 2.93
N ARG A 85 -31.01 7.24 3.36
CA ARG A 85 -32.32 6.62 3.60
C ARG A 85 -33.11 7.37 4.66
N ALA A 86 -32.50 7.64 5.82
CA ALA A 86 -33.15 8.40 6.89
C ALA A 86 -33.57 9.81 6.43
N ARG A 87 -32.75 10.47 5.61
CA ARG A 87 -33.08 11.77 5.02
C ARG A 87 -34.24 11.69 4.04
N LEU A 88 -34.28 10.66 3.19
CA LEU A 88 -35.42 10.42 2.29
C LEU A 88 -36.70 10.14 3.08
N ASP A 89 -36.62 9.31 4.12
CA ASP A 89 -37.75 8.98 4.98
C ASP A 89 -38.33 10.23 5.67
N ALA A 90 -37.46 11.12 6.18
CA ALA A 90 -37.88 12.41 6.76
C ALA A 90 -38.54 13.33 5.74
N LEU A 91 -37.99 13.41 4.51
CA LEU A 91 -38.55 14.24 3.44
C LEU A 91 -39.91 13.73 2.96
N VAL A 92 -40.11 12.39 2.93
CA VAL A 92 -41.42 11.79 2.67
C VAL A 92 -42.43 12.22 3.73
N VAL A 93 -42.07 12.19 5.01
CA VAL A 93 -42.96 12.62 6.09
C VAL A 93 -43.28 14.12 5.99
N GLU A 94 -42.29 14.96 5.74
CA GLU A 94 -42.49 16.40 5.54
C GLU A 94 -43.47 16.70 4.39
N LEU A 95 -43.34 16.02 3.25
CA LEU A 95 -44.28 16.14 2.14
C LEU A 95 -45.71 15.75 2.54
N LEU A 96 -45.88 14.65 3.27
CA LEU A 96 -47.20 14.21 3.73
C LEU A 96 -47.81 15.18 4.74
N ASP A 97 -46.99 15.80 5.61
CA ASP A 97 -47.42 16.78 6.59
C ASP A 97 -47.88 18.10 5.95
N THR A 98 -47.39 18.43 4.74
CA THR A 98 -47.92 19.55 3.94
C THR A 98 -49.28 19.28 3.28
N GLY A 99 -49.87 18.11 3.50
CA GLY A 99 -51.19 17.73 2.96
C GLY A 99 -51.13 17.12 1.55
N VAL A 100 -49.94 16.84 1.02
CA VAL A 100 -49.76 16.14 -0.26
C VAL A 100 -50.18 14.68 -0.11
N THR A 101 -50.94 14.15 -1.07
CA THR A 101 -51.37 12.75 -1.00
C THR A 101 -50.19 11.79 -1.19
N PRO A 102 -50.24 10.56 -0.64
CA PRO A 102 -49.17 9.58 -0.83
C PRO A 102 -48.86 9.25 -2.30
N LYS A 103 -49.86 9.38 -3.19
CA LYS A 103 -49.69 9.19 -4.62
C LYS A 103 -48.90 10.33 -5.25
N GLU A 104 -49.24 11.57 -4.93
CA GLU A 104 -48.51 12.75 -5.44
C GLU A 104 -47.09 12.84 -4.87
N ALA A 105 -46.89 12.45 -3.61
CA ALA A 105 -45.55 12.36 -3.02
C ALA A 105 -44.70 11.28 -3.72
N ALA A 106 -45.30 10.12 -4.03
CA ALA A 106 -44.66 9.06 -4.80
C ALA A 106 -44.24 9.55 -6.20
N ASP A 107 -45.15 10.24 -6.90
CA ASP A 107 -44.90 10.80 -8.23
C ASP A 107 -43.79 11.87 -8.20
N ARG A 108 -43.76 12.74 -7.17
CA ARG A 108 -42.73 13.80 -7.02
C ARG A 108 -41.35 13.26 -6.68
N LEU A 109 -41.27 12.15 -5.94
CA LEU A 109 -40.02 11.55 -5.49
C LEU A 109 -39.53 10.40 -6.39
N GLY A 110 -40.30 10.05 -7.43
CA GLY A 110 -40.00 8.91 -8.29
C GLY A 110 -40.06 7.57 -7.54
N MET A 111 -40.89 7.49 -6.51
CA MET A 111 -41.08 6.30 -5.67
C MET A 111 -42.44 5.66 -5.97
N THR A 112 -42.64 4.45 -5.47
CA THR A 112 -43.96 3.81 -5.46
C THR A 112 -44.76 4.22 -4.22
N PRO A 113 -46.11 4.20 -4.27
CA PRO A 113 -46.96 4.48 -3.10
C PRO A 113 -46.76 3.48 -1.93
N ALA A 114 -46.18 2.32 -2.20
CA ALA A 114 -45.81 1.35 -1.17
C ALA A 114 -44.53 1.79 -0.43
N GLU A 115 -43.52 2.27 -1.16
CA GLU A 115 -42.28 2.83 -0.60
C GLU A 115 -42.54 4.07 0.24
N VAL A 116 -43.44 4.97 -0.19
CA VAL A 116 -43.86 6.14 0.61
C VAL A 116 -44.46 5.73 1.95
N ARG A 117 -45.31 4.71 1.97
CA ARG A 117 -45.89 4.17 3.21
C ARG A 117 -44.83 3.51 4.09
N GLN A 118 -43.89 2.80 3.49
CA GLN A 118 -42.79 2.15 4.21
C GLN A 118 -41.83 3.19 4.81
N ALA A 119 -41.47 4.23 4.07
CA ALA A 119 -40.64 5.35 4.51
C ALA A 119 -41.24 6.06 5.73
N LYS A 120 -42.55 6.36 5.69
CA LYS A 120 -43.28 6.89 6.85
C LYS A 120 -43.20 5.96 8.06
N LYS A 121 -43.46 4.66 7.87
CA LYS A 121 -43.39 3.65 8.94
C LYS A 121 -41.97 3.55 9.53
N ASN A 122 -40.94 3.59 8.69
CA ASN A 122 -39.55 3.57 9.13
C ASN A 122 -39.21 4.82 9.95
N HIS A 123 -39.63 6.00 9.49
CA HIS A 123 -39.43 7.26 10.21
C HIS A 123 -40.15 7.27 11.57
N ASP A 124 -41.42 6.83 11.61
CA ASP A 124 -42.20 6.74 12.85
C ASP A 124 -41.58 5.73 13.83
N ALA A 125 -41.08 4.60 13.34
CA ALA A 125 -40.36 3.62 14.15
C ALA A 125 -39.03 4.17 14.68
N ALA A 126 -38.27 4.90 13.85
CA ALA A 126 -37.03 5.56 14.28
C ALA A 126 -37.29 6.64 15.33
N LYS A 127 -38.36 7.42 15.18
CA LYS A 127 -38.80 8.43 16.16
C LYS A 127 -39.28 7.79 17.46
N ALA A 128 -39.99 6.66 17.38
CA ALA A 128 -40.43 5.90 18.55
C ALA A 128 -39.27 5.19 19.28
N ALA A 129 -38.17 4.88 18.58
CA ALA A 129 -36.94 4.34 19.16
C ALA A 129 -36.02 5.42 19.76
N ALA A 130 -36.32 6.71 19.56
CA ALA A 130 -35.51 7.83 20.04
C ALA A 130 -35.65 8.21 21.55
N PRO A 131 -36.51 7.64 22.43
CA PRO A 131 -36.52 8.04 23.84
C PRO A 131 -35.65 7.10 24.69
N ALA A 132 -34.39 7.49 24.92
CA ALA A 132 -33.56 7.13 26.10
C ALA A 132 -32.15 7.77 26.13
N ALA A 133 -31.71 8.49 25.10
CA ALA A 133 -30.35 9.08 25.07
C ALA A 133 -30.28 10.57 25.44
N ALA A 134 -31.42 11.22 25.73
CA ALA A 134 -31.49 12.64 26.08
C ALA A 134 -32.11 12.82 27.48
N ALA A 135 -31.36 12.41 28.50
CA ALA A 135 -31.54 12.88 29.88
C ALA A 135 -30.16 13.32 30.39
N ASP A 136 -29.75 14.50 29.94
CA ASP A 136 -28.62 15.24 30.48
C ASP A 136 -29.18 16.48 31.18
N PRO A 137 -28.82 16.76 32.44
CA PRO A 137 -28.86 18.11 32.96
C PRO A 137 -27.44 18.58 33.31
N ALA A 138 -26.88 19.44 32.45
CA ALA A 138 -25.83 20.41 32.82
C ALA A 138 -26.44 21.56 33.67
N PRO A 139 -25.66 22.55 34.17
CA PRO A 139 -24.30 22.56 34.72
C PRO A 139 -24.24 23.29 36.09
N ALA A 140 -23.20 23.08 36.91
CA ALA A 140 -22.89 23.98 38.03
C ALA A 140 -21.39 23.96 38.36
N GLY A 141 -20.75 25.14 38.34
CA GLY A 141 -19.39 25.31 38.84
C GLY A 141 -18.61 26.44 38.20
N ALA A 142 -19.00 27.68 38.50
CA ALA A 142 -18.18 28.86 38.29
C ALA A 142 -16.91 28.80 39.15
N GLY A 143 -15.77 29.24 38.60
CA GLY A 143 -14.51 29.37 39.33
C GLY A 143 -13.47 30.15 38.53
N SER A 144 -13.26 31.40 38.95
CA SER A 144 -12.49 32.48 38.33
C SER A 144 -11.02 32.22 37.99
N ALA A 145 -10.63 32.78 36.84
CA ALA A 145 -9.48 33.66 36.57
C ALA A 145 -8.09 33.31 37.14
N THR A 146 -7.10 33.12 36.26
CA THR A 146 -5.89 33.95 36.19
C THR A 146 -5.20 33.83 34.82
N VAL A 147 -5.02 34.95 34.12
CA VAL A 147 -4.05 35.21 33.02
C VAL A 147 -3.40 36.53 33.44
N PRO A 148 -2.05 36.70 33.46
CA PRO A 148 -1.19 36.88 32.26
C PRO A 148 0.22 36.25 32.45
N SER A 149 1.21 36.23 31.53
CA SER A 149 1.60 37.02 30.37
C SER A 149 2.76 36.31 29.63
N GLN A 150 2.95 36.64 28.35
CA GLN A 150 4.21 36.69 27.56
C GLN A 150 5.12 35.45 27.42
N GLN A 151 5.38 35.03 26.17
CA GLN A 151 6.67 35.33 25.54
C GLN A 151 6.68 35.07 24.02
N ASP A 152 7.32 36.02 23.34
CA ASP A 152 7.57 36.15 21.91
C ASP A 152 8.36 35.00 21.28
N GLY A 153 8.14 34.79 19.98
CA GLY A 153 8.94 33.92 19.12
C GLY A 153 8.53 34.04 17.65
N GLU A 154 9.30 34.82 16.91
CA GLU A 154 9.14 35.26 15.52
C GLU A 154 8.93 34.18 14.44
N PRO A 155 8.38 34.57 13.26
CA PRO A 155 8.29 33.73 12.07
C PRO A 155 9.60 33.75 11.28
N ALA A 156 10.16 32.58 10.96
CA ALA A 156 11.25 32.47 9.99
C ALA A 156 10.67 32.12 8.61
N GLU A 157 10.50 33.15 7.78
CA GLU A 157 10.60 33.03 6.33
C GLU A 157 12.05 32.66 5.97
N GLN A 158 12.24 31.61 5.16
CA GLN A 158 13.43 31.49 4.35
C GLN A 158 13.05 31.20 2.90
N ASP A 159 13.36 32.23 2.13
CA ASP A 159 13.35 32.41 0.70
C ASP A 159 14.50 31.63 0.03
N LEU A 160 14.29 31.29 -1.25
CA LEU A 160 15.29 31.21 -2.33
C LEU A 160 16.42 30.16 -2.32
N ALA A 161 16.26 29.16 -3.20
CA ALA A 161 17.25 28.74 -4.20
C ALA A 161 16.45 28.10 -5.35
N LEU A 162 16.22 28.68 -6.54
CA LEU A 162 17.12 29.29 -7.53
C LEU A 162 18.43 28.53 -7.75
N THR A 163 18.35 27.43 -8.49
CA THR A 163 19.42 27.08 -9.45
C THR A 163 18.81 26.71 -10.79
N ASP A 164 19.07 27.60 -11.74
CA ASP A 164 18.93 27.49 -13.18
C ASP A 164 19.77 26.34 -13.76
N GLY A 165 19.40 25.86 -14.95
CA GLY A 165 20.14 24.82 -15.65
C GLY A 165 19.43 24.27 -16.90
N PRO A 166 19.55 24.92 -18.07
CA PRO A 166 19.00 24.47 -19.34
C PRO A 166 19.96 23.49 -20.04
N GLY A 167 19.44 22.52 -20.80
CA GLY A 167 20.33 21.63 -21.54
C GLY A 167 19.69 20.53 -22.37
N SER A 168 19.36 20.89 -23.61
CA SER A 168 19.70 20.14 -24.82
C SER A 168 18.74 19.09 -25.39
N ALA A 169 18.59 19.27 -26.71
CA ALA A 169 17.86 18.53 -27.70
C ALA A 169 18.42 17.13 -28.03
N ALA A 170 17.64 16.45 -28.88
CA ALA A 170 17.97 15.35 -29.80
C ALA A 170 17.84 13.92 -29.26
N VAL A 171 16.76 13.23 -29.64
CA VAL A 171 16.76 12.08 -30.59
C VAL A 171 15.44 12.10 -31.36
#